data_AF-A0A6B9F9R6-F1
#
_entry.id   AF-A0A6B9F9R6-F1
#
_cell.length_a   1.000
_cell.length_b   1.000
_cell.length_c   1.000
_cell.angle_alpha   90.00
_cell.angle_beta   90.00
_cell.angle_gamma   90.00
#
_symmetry.space_group_name_H-M   'P 1'
#
loop_
_entity.id
_entity.type
_entity.pdbx_description
1 polymer ?
#
loop_
_entity_poly.entity_id
_entity_poly.type
_entity_poly.pdbx_seq_one_letter_code
_entity_poly.pdbx_strand_id
1 'polypeptide(L)'
;MSTGKSLADDVERIDDNVNGLFAKVSDLADRVDELEDENERLREELQEAKNDAELAVAVAGETSDRARADGGPTKVKRAELLSRNELVRQAIKTAGKGGAVTAGDVVDMARPETNLHHRTVHDAWDKLVSRWGSIRVQERDDAANRLVVDRDDLEDELVRLVDDDLSDTQLAEELHRGRT
;
A
#
# COMPACT_ATOMS: atom_id res chain seq x y z
N MET A 1 -13.00 56.42 45.65
CA MET A 1 -13.76 56.02 44.44
C MET A 1 -12.87 55.83 43.19
N SER A 2 -11.55 55.58 43.32
CA SER A 2 -10.65 55.50 42.15
C SER A 2 -10.37 54.08 41.63
N THR A 3 -10.64 53.04 42.42
CA THR A 3 -10.30 51.63 42.10
C THR A 3 -11.32 50.95 41.18
N GLY A 4 -12.59 51.34 41.23
CA GLY A 4 -13.63 50.75 40.36
C GLY A 4 -13.51 51.13 38.88
N LYS A 5 -12.95 52.32 38.59
CA LYS A 5 -12.73 52.77 37.21
C LYS A 5 -11.52 52.07 36.57
N SER A 6 -10.43 51.92 37.33
CA SER A 6 -9.22 51.21 36.87
C SER A 6 -9.49 49.74 36.54
N LEU A 7 -10.38 49.07 37.29
CA LEU A 7 -10.72 47.67 37.03
C LEU A 7 -11.61 47.52 35.78
N ALA A 8 -12.51 48.47 35.54
CA ALA A 8 -13.35 48.47 34.33
C ALA A 8 -12.50 48.69 33.06
N ASP A 9 -11.57 49.65 33.11
CA ASP A 9 -10.66 49.94 31.99
C ASP A 9 -9.74 48.74 31.69
N ASP A 10 -9.29 47.99 32.73
CA ASP A 10 -8.50 46.77 32.54
C ASP A 10 -9.31 45.60 31.98
N VAL A 11 -10.59 45.46 32.36
CA VAL A 11 -11.47 44.42 31.80
C VAL A 11 -11.76 44.70 30.32
N GLU A 12 -12.05 45.94 29.94
CA GLU A 12 -12.28 46.32 28.55
C GLU A 12 -11.03 46.07 27.69
N ARG A 13 -9.84 46.41 28.21
CA ARG A 13 -8.58 46.11 27.54
C ARG A 13 -8.32 44.61 27.41
N ILE A 14 -8.71 43.80 28.39
CA ILE A 14 -8.57 42.34 28.32
C ILE A 14 -9.52 41.77 27.27
N ASP A 15 -10.78 42.21 27.23
CA ASP A 15 -11.78 41.75 26.26
C ASP A 15 -11.35 42.08 24.82
N ASP A 16 -10.85 43.30 24.57
CA ASP A 16 -10.32 43.68 23.25
C ASP A 16 -9.14 42.81 22.83
N ASN A 17 -8.23 42.50 23.75
CA ASN A 17 -7.10 41.62 23.48
C ASN A 17 -7.54 40.16 23.25
N VAL A 18 -8.52 39.67 24.00
CA VAL A 18 -9.07 38.33 23.84
C VAL A 18 -9.77 38.20 22.49
N ASN A 19 -10.58 39.18 22.11
CA ASN A 19 -11.23 39.22 20.79
C ASN A 19 -10.19 39.29 19.65
N GLY A 20 -9.15 40.10 19.81
CA GLY A 20 -8.05 40.18 18.85
C GLY A 20 -7.23 38.89 18.75
N LEU A 21 -7.09 38.13 19.85
CA LEU A 21 -6.46 36.82 19.85
C LEU A 21 -7.34 35.77 19.18
N PHE A 22 -8.65 35.76 19.42
CA PHE A 22 -9.57 34.83 18.76
C PHE A 22 -9.58 35.02 17.25
N ALA A 23 -9.59 36.26 16.76
CA ALA A 23 -9.49 36.54 15.33
C ALA A 23 -8.19 35.96 14.74
N LYS A 24 -7.05 36.18 15.39
CA LYS A 24 -5.75 35.64 14.95
C LYS A 24 -5.68 34.11 15.00
N VAL A 25 -6.33 33.49 15.97
CA VAL A 25 -6.40 32.02 16.09
C VAL A 25 -7.27 31.44 14.96
N SER A 26 -8.37 32.11 14.61
CA SER A 26 -9.18 31.73 13.44
C SER A 26 -8.38 31.83 12.15
N ASP A 27 -7.70 32.95 11.92
CA ASP A 27 -6.85 33.14 10.73
C ASP A 27 -5.71 32.12 10.66
N LEU A 28 -5.17 31.70 11.81
CA LEU A 28 -4.15 30.66 11.88
C LEU A 28 -4.72 29.27 11.55
N ALA A 29 -5.93 28.97 12.01
CA ALA A 29 -6.59 27.70 11.74
C ALA A 29 -6.88 27.55 10.24
N ASP A 30 -7.47 28.57 9.61
CA ASP A 30 -7.74 28.56 8.18
C ASP A 30 -6.46 28.35 7.35
N ARG A 31 -5.35 28.96 7.79
CA ARG A 31 -4.05 28.82 7.13
C ARG A 31 -3.37 27.47 7.37
N VAL A 32 -3.66 26.81 8.49
CA VAL A 32 -3.23 25.44 8.74
C VAL A 32 -3.98 24.50 7.79
N ASP A 33 -5.29 24.67 7.64
CA ASP A 33 -6.10 23.87 6.72
C ASP A 33 -5.61 24.02 5.27
N GLU A 34 -5.32 25.24 4.81
CA GLU A 34 -4.74 25.49 3.47
C GLU A 34 -3.38 24.79 3.28
N LEU A 35 -2.52 24.82 4.31
CA LEU A 35 -1.20 24.18 4.26
C LEU A 35 -1.29 22.66 4.29
N GLU A 36 -2.30 22.11 4.96
CA GLU A 36 -2.57 20.66 4.98
C GLU A 36 -3.04 20.18 3.60
N ASP A 37 -3.96 20.91 2.96
CA ASP A 37 -4.42 20.64 1.59
C ASP A 37 -3.28 20.74 0.56
N GLU A 38 -2.42 21.76 0.68
CA GLU A 38 -1.23 21.90 -0.17
C GLU A 38 -0.24 20.74 0.06
N ASN A 39 -0.08 20.28 1.31
CA ASN A 39 0.79 19.13 1.60
C ASN A 39 0.25 17.84 1.00
N GLU A 40 -1.07 17.61 1.07
CA GLU A 40 -1.75 16.48 0.45
C GLU A 40 -1.48 16.47 -1.06
N ARG A 41 -1.75 17.60 -1.73
CA ARG A 41 -1.51 17.76 -3.16
C ARG A 41 -0.05 17.55 -3.55
N LEU A 42 0.90 18.13 -2.81
CA LEU A 42 2.33 17.95 -3.09
C LEU A 42 2.77 16.49 -2.91
N ARG A 43 2.15 15.74 -1.99
CA ARG A 43 2.40 14.30 -1.84
C ARG A 43 1.85 13.52 -3.03
N GLU A 44 0.69 13.90 -3.56
CA GLU A 44 0.12 13.30 -4.78
C GLU A 44 1.02 13.56 -6.00
N GLU A 45 1.43 14.81 -6.22
CA GLU A 45 2.32 15.19 -7.34
C GLU A 45 3.70 14.51 -7.22
N LEU A 46 4.26 14.42 -6.01
CA LEU A 46 5.50 13.68 -5.76
C LEU A 46 5.35 12.18 -6.07
N GLN A 47 4.17 11.62 -5.82
CA GLN A 47 3.88 10.22 -6.09
C GLN A 47 3.72 9.96 -7.59
N GLU A 48 3.07 10.86 -8.32
CA GLU A 48 2.98 10.81 -9.79
C GLU A 48 4.38 10.90 -10.42
N ALA A 49 5.21 11.85 -9.99
CA ALA A 49 6.58 11.98 -10.48
C ALA A 49 7.45 10.74 -10.19
N LYS A 50 7.24 10.07 -9.05
CA LYS A 50 7.93 8.80 -8.74
C LYS A 50 7.47 7.67 -9.65
N ASN A 51 6.17 7.58 -9.91
CA ASN A 51 5.62 6.57 -10.83
C ASN A 51 6.14 6.78 -12.25
N ASP A 52 6.20 8.03 -12.71
CA ASP A 52 6.76 8.39 -14.01
C ASP A 52 8.26 8.07 -14.11
N ALA A 53 9.02 8.31 -13.04
CA ALA A 53 10.43 7.93 -12.98
C ALA A 53 10.61 6.41 -12.99
N GLU A 54 9.78 5.66 -12.26
CA GLU A 54 9.81 4.19 -12.27
C GLU A 54 9.39 3.63 -13.64
N LEU A 55 8.40 4.22 -14.30
CA LEU A 55 7.97 3.86 -15.64
C LEU A 55 9.06 4.19 -16.67
N ALA A 56 9.67 5.36 -16.59
CA ALA A 56 10.78 5.76 -17.47
C ALA A 56 12.00 4.83 -17.30
N VAL A 57 12.31 4.41 -16.08
CA VAL A 57 13.34 3.40 -15.81
C VAL A 57 12.94 2.02 -16.34
N ALA A 58 11.67 1.64 -16.22
CA ALA A 58 11.17 0.37 -16.74
C ALA A 58 11.20 0.32 -18.28
N VAL A 59 10.80 1.41 -18.94
CA VAL A 59 10.83 1.56 -20.40
C VAL A 59 12.28 1.62 -20.91
N ALA A 60 13.18 2.27 -20.18
CA ALA A 60 14.61 2.27 -20.51
C ALA A 60 15.29 0.90 -20.28
N GLY A 61 14.73 0.05 -19.41
CA GLY A 61 15.20 -1.30 -19.11
C GLY A 61 14.54 -2.42 -19.93
N GLU A 62 13.63 -2.10 -20.85
CA GLU A 62 12.91 -3.10 -21.65
C GLU A 62 13.78 -3.76 -22.74
N THR A 63 15.02 -3.30 -22.92
CA THR A 63 16.04 -3.96 -23.74
C THR A 63 16.97 -4.81 -22.87
N SER A 64 16.69 -6.12 -22.80
CA SER A 64 17.51 -7.16 -22.18
C SER A 64 17.54 -7.18 -20.65
N ASP A 65 16.88 -8.22 -20.10
CA ASP A 65 17.06 -8.72 -18.73
C ASP A 65 16.60 -7.79 -17.60
N ARG A 66 15.34 -8.00 -17.20
CA ARG A 66 14.58 -7.50 -16.02
C ARG A 66 15.36 -7.34 -14.70
N ALA A 67 16.36 -6.47 -14.69
CA ALA A 67 17.18 -6.17 -13.53
C ALA A 67 17.38 -4.65 -13.45
N ARG A 68 17.27 -4.10 -12.23
CA ARG A 68 17.76 -2.75 -11.94
C ARG A 68 19.26 -2.65 -12.27
N ALA A 69 19.81 -1.43 -12.29
CA ALA A 69 21.26 -1.20 -12.41
C ALA A 69 22.10 -1.89 -11.32
N ASP A 70 21.48 -2.35 -10.22
CA ASP A 70 22.08 -3.14 -9.13
C ASP A 70 21.79 -4.66 -9.23
N GLY A 71 21.11 -5.13 -10.28
CA GLY A 71 20.78 -6.54 -10.50
C GLY A 71 19.47 -7.02 -9.85
N GLY A 72 18.80 -6.21 -9.03
CA GLY A 72 17.66 -6.66 -8.23
C GLY A 72 16.26 -6.42 -8.85
N PRO A 73 15.23 -7.19 -8.44
CA PRO A 73 13.85 -6.94 -8.86
C PRO A 73 13.33 -5.61 -8.31
N THR A 74 12.43 -4.95 -9.04
CA THR A 74 11.79 -3.70 -8.58
C THR A 74 10.98 -3.93 -7.29
N LYS A 75 10.66 -2.87 -6.53
CA LYS A 75 9.84 -3.01 -5.29
C LYS A 75 8.46 -3.60 -5.60
N VAL A 76 7.83 -3.11 -6.66
CA VAL A 76 6.57 -3.67 -7.19
C VAL A 76 6.77 -5.13 -7.59
N LYS A 77 7.85 -5.47 -8.30
CA LYS A 77 8.11 -6.87 -8.67
C LYS A 77 8.34 -7.77 -7.46
N ARG A 78 9.01 -7.28 -6.42
CA ARG A 78 9.19 -8.01 -5.16
C ARG A 78 7.86 -8.22 -4.44
N ALA A 79 7.01 -7.19 -4.37
CA ALA A 79 5.67 -7.31 -3.82
C ALA A 79 4.82 -8.31 -4.60
N GLU A 80 4.92 -8.31 -5.94
CA GLU A 80 4.25 -9.27 -6.83
C GLU A 80 4.67 -10.71 -6.51
N LEU A 81 5.98 -10.97 -6.42
CA LEU A 81 6.52 -12.30 -6.13
C LEU A 81 6.09 -12.79 -4.74
N LEU A 82 6.24 -11.96 -3.71
CA LEU A 82 5.86 -12.31 -2.33
C LEU A 82 4.36 -12.60 -2.23
N SER A 83 3.52 -11.73 -2.81
CA SER A 83 2.06 -11.91 -2.78
C SER A 83 1.64 -13.19 -3.47
N ARG A 84 2.14 -13.43 -4.70
CA ARG A 84 1.80 -14.61 -5.50
C ARG A 84 2.23 -15.90 -4.83
N ASN A 85 3.46 -15.96 -4.34
CA ASN A 85 4.01 -17.17 -3.74
C ASN A 85 3.25 -17.55 -2.47
N GLU A 86 3.02 -16.59 -1.58
CA GLU A 86 2.29 -16.88 -0.35
C GLU A 86 0.82 -17.20 -0.63
N LEU A 87 0.18 -16.53 -1.60
CA LEU A 87 -1.20 -16.78 -1.97
C LEU A 87 -1.40 -18.24 -2.44
N VAL A 88 -0.57 -18.69 -3.38
CA VAL A 88 -0.63 -20.06 -3.92
C VAL A 88 -0.26 -21.07 -2.85
N ARG A 89 0.77 -20.79 -2.03
CA ARG A 89 1.17 -21.66 -0.92
C ARG A 89 0.02 -21.86 0.05
N GLN A 90 -0.67 -20.78 0.46
CA GLN A 90 -1.81 -20.88 1.35
C GLN A 90 -2.97 -21.64 0.73
N ALA A 91 -3.28 -21.40 -0.55
CA ALA A 91 -4.36 -22.08 -1.25
C ALA A 91 -4.18 -23.62 -1.31
N ILE A 92 -2.93 -24.08 -1.40
CA ILE A 92 -2.61 -25.50 -1.52
C ILE A 92 -2.41 -26.16 -0.15
N LYS A 93 -1.63 -25.52 0.74
CA LYS A 93 -1.23 -26.10 2.04
C LYS A 93 -2.23 -25.88 3.17
N THR A 94 -3.08 -24.86 3.09
CA THR A 94 -4.08 -24.61 4.14
C THR A 94 -5.32 -25.44 3.85
N ALA A 95 -5.85 -26.12 4.88
CA ALA A 95 -7.10 -26.86 4.80
C ALA A 95 -8.30 -25.88 4.66
N GLY A 96 -8.49 -25.33 3.47
CA GLY A 96 -9.50 -24.35 3.13
C GLY A 96 -9.79 -24.36 1.62
N LYS A 97 -10.82 -23.60 1.20
CA LYS A 97 -11.23 -23.52 -0.21
C LYS A 97 -10.31 -22.68 -1.11
N GLY A 98 -9.29 -22.03 -0.54
CA GLY A 98 -8.45 -21.08 -1.26
C GLY A 98 -7.42 -20.41 -0.37
N GLY A 99 -6.63 -19.53 -0.98
CA GLY A 99 -5.59 -18.73 -0.33
C GLY A 99 -6.03 -17.28 -0.21
N ALA A 100 -5.53 -16.57 0.81
CA ALA A 100 -5.82 -15.17 1.01
C ALA A 100 -4.63 -14.42 1.64
N VAL A 101 -4.18 -13.35 1.01
CA VAL A 101 -3.03 -12.56 1.47
C VAL A 101 -3.43 -11.09 1.60
N THR A 102 -3.17 -10.48 2.76
CA THR A 102 -3.41 -9.05 2.97
C THR A 102 -2.19 -8.22 2.59
N ALA A 103 -2.38 -6.92 2.34
CA ALA A 103 -1.26 -6.03 2.04
C ALA A 103 -0.27 -5.93 3.23
N GLY A 104 -0.79 -6.02 4.47
CA GLY A 104 0.01 -6.06 5.68
C GLY A 104 0.93 -7.28 5.73
N ASP A 105 0.42 -8.47 5.41
CA ASP A 105 1.23 -9.71 5.36
C ASP A 105 2.40 -9.56 4.39
N VAL A 106 2.17 -8.99 3.20
CA VAL A 106 3.20 -8.79 2.17
C VAL A 106 4.27 -7.80 2.64
N VAL A 107 3.85 -6.73 3.32
CA VAL A 107 4.78 -5.74 3.88
C VAL A 107 5.64 -6.36 4.97
N ASP A 108 5.05 -7.16 5.86
CA ASP A 108 5.77 -7.82 6.94
C ASP A 108 6.73 -8.90 6.40
N MET A 109 6.31 -9.68 5.39
CA MET A 109 7.17 -10.67 4.71
C MET A 109 8.36 -10.04 3.97
N ALA A 110 8.24 -8.78 3.54
CA ALA A 110 9.33 -8.09 2.86
C ALA A 110 10.40 -7.56 3.82
N ARG A 111 10.14 -7.57 5.13
CA ARG A 111 11.06 -7.08 6.15
C ARG A 111 12.02 -8.17 6.61
N PRO A 112 13.29 -7.80 6.91
CA PRO A 112 13.85 -6.44 6.87
C PRO A 112 14.40 -6.01 5.49
N GLU A 113 14.43 -6.89 4.50
CA GLU A 113 15.20 -6.70 3.26
C GLU A 113 14.67 -5.58 2.36
N THR A 114 13.38 -5.29 2.39
CA THR A 114 12.76 -4.27 1.55
C THR A 114 11.59 -3.59 2.25
N ASN A 115 11.67 -2.26 2.36
CA ASN A 115 10.56 -1.47 2.85
C ASN A 115 9.50 -1.28 1.72
N LEU A 116 8.38 -2.00 1.86
CA LEU A 116 7.21 -1.91 1.00
C LEU A 116 6.11 -1.06 1.66
N HIS A 117 5.33 -0.37 0.83
CA HIS A 117 4.13 0.36 1.24
C HIS A 117 2.88 -0.32 0.68
N HIS A 118 1.72 -0.14 1.31
CA HIS A 118 0.47 -0.78 0.89
C HIS A 118 0.11 -0.46 -0.58
N ARG A 119 0.32 0.78 -1.03
CA ARG A 119 0.10 1.17 -2.43
C ARG A 119 0.95 0.35 -3.40
N THR A 120 2.24 0.15 -3.11
CA THR A 120 3.14 -0.68 -3.93
C THR A 120 2.65 -2.13 -4.02
N VAL A 121 2.01 -2.63 -2.95
CA VAL A 121 1.41 -3.97 -2.93
C VAL A 121 0.14 -3.99 -3.79
N HIS A 122 -0.70 -2.97 -3.72
CA HIS A 122 -1.88 -2.85 -4.59
C HIS A 122 -1.51 -2.75 -6.08
N ASP A 123 -0.51 -1.94 -6.44
CA ASP A 123 -0.01 -1.86 -7.82
C ASP A 123 0.50 -3.23 -8.33
N ALA A 124 1.10 -4.02 -7.44
CA ALA A 124 1.53 -5.37 -7.75
C ALA A 124 0.34 -6.34 -7.91
N TRP A 125 -0.71 -6.18 -7.11
CA TRP A 125 -1.93 -6.98 -7.18
C TRP A 125 -2.71 -6.70 -8.47
N ASP A 126 -2.80 -5.45 -8.92
CA ASP A 126 -3.44 -5.11 -10.20
C ASP A 126 -2.77 -5.84 -11.37
N LYS A 127 -1.43 -5.96 -11.33
CA LYS A 127 -0.68 -6.75 -12.33
C LYS A 127 -0.95 -8.25 -12.23
N LEU A 128 -1.09 -8.78 -11.01
CA LEU A 128 -1.40 -10.20 -10.81
C LEU A 128 -2.80 -10.54 -11.30
N VAL A 129 -3.80 -9.73 -10.96
CA VAL A 129 -5.20 -9.92 -11.40
C VAL A 129 -5.33 -9.75 -12.91
N SER A 130 -4.61 -8.79 -13.50
CA SER A 130 -4.61 -8.63 -14.97
C SER A 130 -3.97 -9.81 -15.69
N ARG A 131 -3.07 -10.55 -15.03
CA ARG A 131 -2.33 -11.66 -15.65
C ARG A 131 -2.98 -13.02 -15.43
N TRP A 132 -3.55 -13.26 -14.26
CA TRP A 132 -4.08 -14.56 -13.84
C TRP A 132 -5.57 -14.42 -13.50
N GLY A 133 -6.43 -15.06 -14.30
CA GLY A 133 -7.89 -14.93 -14.17
C GLY A 133 -8.45 -15.57 -12.91
N SER A 134 -7.69 -16.48 -12.29
CA SER A 134 -8.00 -17.12 -11.01
C SER A 134 -7.82 -16.21 -9.80
N ILE A 135 -6.98 -15.18 -9.89
CA ILE A 135 -6.66 -14.28 -8.78
C ILE A 135 -7.60 -13.08 -8.78
N ARG A 136 -8.10 -12.68 -7.59
CA ARG A 136 -8.96 -11.51 -7.43
C ARG A 136 -8.59 -10.70 -6.21
N VAL A 137 -8.82 -9.39 -6.26
CA VAL A 137 -8.83 -8.56 -5.06
C VAL A 137 -10.22 -8.62 -4.45
N GLN A 138 -10.30 -8.99 -3.19
CA GLN A 138 -11.52 -8.91 -2.41
C GLN A 138 -11.45 -7.66 -1.53
N GLU A 139 -12.35 -6.72 -1.81
CA GLU A 139 -12.59 -5.55 -0.97
C GLU A 139 -13.25 -5.97 0.35
N ARG A 140 -12.85 -5.32 1.45
CA ARG A 140 -13.37 -5.59 2.78
C ARG A 140 -13.72 -4.29 3.50
N ASP A 141 -14.73 -4.36 4.36
CA ASP A 141 -15.22 -3.22 5.14
C ASP A 141 -14.19 -2.67 6.15
N ASP A 142 -13.17 -3.46 6.49
CA ASP A 142 -12.08 -3.09 7.40
C ASP A 142 -10.90 -2.38 6.69
N ALA A 143 -11.08 -1.95 5.44
CA ALA A 143 -10.07 -1.33 4.59
C ALA A 143 -8.81 -2.19 4.34
N ALA A 144 -8.80 -3.44 4.80
CA ALA A 144 -7.74 -4.40 4.57
C ALA A 144 -8.09 -5.28 3.38
N ASN A 145 -8.04 -4.70 2.18
CA ASN A 145 -8.18 -5.45 0.93
C ASN A 145 -7.24 -6.65 0.94
N ARG A 146 -7.71 -7.77 0.39
CA ARG A 146 -6.92 -9.00 0.32
C ARG A 146 -6.93 -9.58 -1.09
N LEU A 147 -5.77 -10.09 -1.50
CA LEU A 147 -5.65 -10.90 -2.69
C LEU A 147 -6.14 -12.30 -2.35
N VAL A 148 -7.03 -12.86 -3.17
CA VAL A 148 -7.63 -14.17 -2.96
C VAL A 148 -7.56 -15.02 -4.21
N VAL A 149 -7.50 -16.33 -4.02
CA VAL A 149 -7.63 -17.33 -5.08
C VAL A 149 -8.33 -18.55 -4.53
N ASP A 150 -9.28 -19.10 -5.29
CA ASP A 150 -9.90 -20.38 -4.97
C ASP A 150 -8.99 -21.52 -5.44
N ARG A 151 -8.85 -22.56 -4.62
CA ARG A 151 -7.95 -23.69 -4.90
C ARG A 151 -8.35 -24.42 -6.17
N ASP A 152 -9.65 -24.55 -6.41
CA ASP A 152 -10.17 -25.29 -7.56
C ASP A 152 -9.93 -24.54 -8.87
N ASP A 153 -9.91 -23.21 -8.81
CA ASP A 153 -9.68 -22.32 -9.96
C ASP A 153 -8.19 -22.07 -10.25
N LEU A 154 -7.28 -22.59 -9.42
CA LEU A 154 -5.84 -22.41 -9.62
C LEU A 154 -5.37 -22.93 -10.97
N GLU A 155 -4.70 -22.05 -11.70
CA GLU A 155 -4.09 -22.34 -12.99
C GLU A 155 -2.78 -23.12 -12.79
N ASP A 156 -2.61 -24.25 -13.48
CA ASP A 156 -1.44 -25.12 -13.30
C ASP A 156 -0.12 -24.39 -13.62
N GLU A 157 -0.12 -23.46 -14.58
CA GLU A 157 1.04 -22.64 -14.93
C GLU A 157 1.46 -21.73 -13.77
N LEU A 158 0.49 -21.10 -13.10
CA LEU A 158 0.72 -20.25 -11.94
C LEU A 158 1.37 -21.06 -10.80
N VAL A 159 0.90 -22.29 -10.56
CA VAL A 159 1.44 -23.15 -9.51
C VAL A 159 2.87 -23.59 -9.82
N ARG A 160 3.15 -24.02 -11.07
CA ARG A 160 4.53 -24.37 -11.48
C ARG A 160 5.49 -23.21 -11.33
N LEU A 161 5.06 -22.00 -11.69
CA LEU A 161 5.87 -20.79 -11.54
C LEU A 161 6.19 -20.50 -10.06
N VAL A 162 5.27 -20.81 -9.14
CA VAL A 162 5.51 -20.68 -7.70
C VAL A 162 6.41 -21.79 -7.17
N ASP A 163 6.26 -23.03 -7.62
CA ASP A 163 7.16 -24.15 -7.28
C ASP A 163 8.61 -23.82 -7.64
N ASP A 164 8.84 -23.29 -8.85
CA ASP A 164 10.16 -22.89 -9.32
C ASP A 164 10.75 -21.78 -8.44
N ASP A 165 9.97 -20.74 -8.15
CA ASP A 165 10.43 -19.59 -7.36
C ASP A 165 10.65 -19.90 -5.88
N LEU A 166 9.92 -20.86 -5.31
CA LEU A 166 10.13 -21.33 -3.93
C LEU A 166 11.14 -22.48 -3.83
N SER A 167 11.55 -23.07 -4.97
CA SER A 167 12.30 -24.32 -5.02
C SER A 167 11.63 -25.45 -4.22
N ASP A 168 10.29 -25.39 -4.10
CA ASP A 168 9.46 -26.35 -3.37
C ASP A 168 8.72 -27.20 -4.41
N THR A 169 9.30 -28.33 -4.80
CA THR A 169 8.83 -29.14 -5.95
C THR A 169 7.52 -29.88 -5.70
N GLN A 170 6.82 -29.60 -4.60
CA GLN A 170 5.68 -30.39 -4.15
C GLN A 170 4.32 -29.69 -4.30
N LEU A 171 4.22 -28.38 -4.58
CA LEU A 171 2.88 -27.74 -4.58
C LEU A 171 2.05 -28.19 -5.78
N ALA A 172 2.65 -28.32 -6.98
CA ALA A 172 1.95 -28.86 -8.14
C ALA A 172 1.46 -30.30 -7.89
N GLU A 173 2.30 -31.15 -7.28
CA GLU A 173 1.95 -32.53 -6.92
C GLU A 173 0.83 -32.58 -5.87
N GLU A 174 0.87 -31.72 -4.85
CA GLU A 174 -0.15 -31.61 -3.80
C GLU A 174 -1.48 -31.08 -4.32
N LEU A 175 -1.46 -30.12 -5.25
CA LEU A 175 -2.67 -29.65 -5.91
C LEU A 175 -3.36 -30.79 -6.66
N HIS A 176 -2.59 -31.56 -7.44
CA HIS A 176 -3.12 -32.70 -8.20
C HIS A 176 -3.68 -33.79 -7.29
N ARG A 177 -2.99 -34.12 -6.19
CA ARG A 177 -3.46 -35.08 -5.19
C ARG A 177 -4.79 -34.67 -4.54
N GLY A 178 -5.01 -33.37 -4.33
CA GLY A 178 -6.25 -32.87 -3.73
C GLY A 178 -7.43 -32.78 -4.70
N ARG A 179 -7.20 -32.89 -6.02
CA ARG A 179 -8.25 -32.87 -7.06
C ARG A 179 -8.75 -34.27 -7.46
N THR A 180 -7.99 -35.34 -7.18
CA THR A 180 -8.38 -36.76 -7.33
C THR A 180 -9.21 -37.26 -6.15
#